data_AF-A0A3L7TC67-F1
#
_entry.id   AF-A0A3L7TC67-F1
#
_cell.length_a   1.000
_cell.length_b   1.000
_cell.length_c   1.000
_cell.angle_alpha   90.00
_cell.angle_beta   90.00
_cell.angle_gamma   90.00
#
_symmetry.space_group_name_H-M   'P 1'
#
loop_
_entity.id
_entity.type
_entity.pdbx_description
1 polymer ?
#
loop_
_entity_poly.entity_id
_entity_poly.type
_entity_poly.pdbx_seq_one_letter_code
_entity_poly.pdbx_strand_id
1 'polypeptide(L)'
;MKKLMTPAAVLLALTVPVATVLASPLGGKLALQPRAGDALDGLTKVQTGLFLAGQVSYQTPFSNESGLGPVMNKSNCASCHSNPLGGWGSISVTRFGADDKGEFVPLEHLGGTLLQSLSISAGCAESVPAEATVIITRLSNASMAYGLIEAIPDAAIAANNDPNDLNGDGISGRVHWVLPLESSPTSPLRAGRFGWKAQVATVLTFSGDATRNELGISNALIPTDSAPNGDMAMLASCDVAADPEDVADANGQTFIQRVTSFQRYLAQPPQTPRLGMTGETIFNNIGCNKCHVAQWSTANMPKLESAISNKTIRPYSDFLLHDMGLLGDGIQDGDATEQEFRTPVLWNLRTRDPMLHNGQASGGLFADRVTAAINFHGPYGEGAASAANFAALNTSDRNKLIAFLDSLGREEFDFDGDGEILLSDLAALSACRADASITPDEACAIGDINADGVVNIVDAGMFLQAAAREGMDVTQDCDNDGTVDLIEIFNGAADVDENGVPDTCIACLGDMNSDGFVGGADIAALLNAWGTAGGDLTGDGNTGGADLAALLNAWGVCP
;
A
#
# COMPACT_ATOMS: atom_id res chain seq x y z
N MET A 1 20.48 -78.88 8.87
CA MET A 1 19.11 -78.48 8.44
C MET A 1 19.22 -77.09 7.82
N LYS A 2 19.59 -76.98 6.54
CA LYS A 2 18.68 -76.74 5.41
C LYS A 2 17.61 -75.68 5.70
N LYS A 3 17.80 -74.46 5.18
CA LYS A 3 16.99 -73.92 4.07
C LYS A 3 17.66 -72.67 3.48
N LEU A 4 18.02 -72.77 2.20
CA LEU A 4 18.22 -71.65 1.29
C LEU A 4 16.91 -70.88 1.13
N MET A 5 16.99 -69.59 0.81
CA MET A 5 16.16 -68.94 -0.23
C MET A 5 16.69 -67.53 -0.55
N THR A 6 17.00 -67.31 -1.82
CA THR A 6 17.34 -66.05 -2.51
C THR A 6 16.10 -65.14 -2.69
N PRO A 7 16.31 -63.83 -2.90
CA PRO A 7 15.55 -63.08 -3.91
C PRO A 7 16.51 -62.31 -4.84
N ALA A 8 16.48 -62.51 -6.16
CA ALA A 8 15.54 -61.93 -7.13
C ALA A 8 15.63 -60.39 -7.18
N ALA A 9 16.38 -59.90 -8.18
CA ALA A 9 16.40 -58.51 -8.60
C ALA A 9 15.03 -58.11 -9.17
N VAL A 10 14.50 -56.99 -8.70
CA VAL A 10 13.37 -56.28 -9.32
C VAL A 10 13.85 -54.86 -9.58
N LEU A 11 13.97 -54.51 -10.86
CA LEU A 11 14.15 -53.16 -11.35
C LEU A 11 12.84 -52.40 -11.05
N LEU A 12 12.87 -51.44 -10.13
CA LEU A 12 11.78 -50.48 -9.95
C LEU A 12 12.22 -49.17 -10.63
N ALA A 13 11.52 -48.80 -11.70
CA ALA A 13 11.59 -47.46 -12.25
C ALA A 13 11.03 -46.48 -11.21
N LEU A 14 11.88 -45.58 -10.72
CA LEU A 14 11.46 -44.46 -9.88
C LEU A 14 10.92 -43.36 -10.79
N THR A 15 9.60 -43.32 -10.94
CA THR A 15 8.89 -42.07 -11.22
C THR A 15 8.99 -41.23 -9.95
N VAL A 16 9.62 -40.05 -10.04
CA VAL A 16 9.66 -39.08 -8.93
C VAL A 16 8.37 -38.26 -9.03
N PRO A 17 7.45 -38.34 -8.05
CA PRO A 17 6.38 -37.36 -7.95
C PRO A 17 6.97 -36.07 -7.38
N VAL A 18 6.69 -34.95 -8.04
CA VAL A 18 6.91 -33.59 -7.53
C VAL A 18 6.04 -33.41 -6.29
N ALA A 19 6.56 -33.77 -5.13
CA ALA A 19 6.01 -33.44 -3.83
C ALA A 19 7.07 -33.71 -2.76
N THR A 20 7.92 -32.72 -2.49
CA THR A 20 8.56 -32.55 -1.18
C THR A 20 8.95 -31.09 -1.03
N VAL A 21 8.02 -30.34 -0.44
CA VAL A 21 8.27 -29.00 0.11
C VAL A 21 9.34 -29.17 1.19
N LEU A 22 10.54 -28.67 0.92
CA LEU A 22 11.59 -28.50 1.92
C LEU A 22 11.30 -27.23 2.72
N ALA A 23 11.44 -27.35 4.03
CA ALA A 23 11.11 -26.32 4.99
C ALA A 23 12.10 -25.14 4.93
N SER A 24 11.57 -23.95 4.67
CA SER A 24 12.27 -22.67 4.78
C SER A 24 12.57 -22.30 6.25
N PRO A 25 13.60 -21.46 6.49
CA PRO A 25 13.90 -20.93 7.83
C PRO A 25 12.84 -19.95 8.35
N LEU A 26 11.90 -19.52 7.49
CA LEU A 26 10.64 -18.88 7.86
C LEU A 26 9.55 -19.96 7.90
N GLY A 27 9.11 -20.36 9.10
CA GLY A 27 8.18 -21.49 9.33
C GLY A 27 6.73 -21.32 8.83
N GLY A 28 6.51 -20.70 7.68
CA GLY A 28 5.22 -20.57 7.00
C GLY A 28 5.30 -21.03 5.53
N LYS A 29 4.15 -21.28 4.91
CA LYS A 29 4.09 -21.42 3.44
C LYS A 29 4.50 -20.08 2.82
N LEU A 30 5.37 -20.11 1.81
CA LEU A 30 5.68 -18.93 1.00
C LEU A 30 4.37 -18.38 0.41
N ALA A 31 4.11 -17.10 0.61
CA ALA A 31 2.90 -16.42 0.19
C ALA A 31 3.24 -14.96 -0.10
N LEU A 32 2.69 -14.42 -1.17
CA LEU A 32 2.88 -13.01 -1.52
C LEU A 32 2.22 -12.11 -0.47
N GLN A 33 2.82 -10.95 -0.24
CA GLN A 33 2.19 -9.90 0.55
C GLN A 33 0.92 -9.37 -0.16
N PRO A 34 -0.08 -8.87 0.58
CA PRO A 34 -1.16 -8.08 -0.01
C PRO A 34 -0.61 -6.79 -0.63
N ARG A 35 -1.23 -6.32 -1.71
CA ARG A 35 -0.92 -5.02 -2.31
C ARG A 35 -1.44 -3.88 -1.44
N ALA A 36 -0.91 -2.68 -1.64
CA ALA A 36 -1.47 -1.52 -0.97
C ALA A 36 -2.95 -1.33 -1.42
N GLY A 37 -3.87 -1.26 -0.46
CA GLY A 37 -5.32 -1.17 -0.74
C GLY A 37 -6.07 -2.51 -0.79
N ASP A 38 -5.36 -3.65 -0.76
CA ASP A 38 -5.99 -4.97 -0.67
C ASP A 38 -6.58 -5.23 0.73
N ALA A 39 -7.41 -6.27 0.82
CA ALA A 39 -7.93 -6.78 2.09
C ALA A 39 -6.87 -7.57 2.85
N LEU A 40 -6.98 -7.62 4.18
CA LEU A 40 -6.14 -8.47 5.03
C LEU A 40 -6.24 -9.95 4.64
N ASP A 41 -5.11 -10.65 4.74
CA ASP A 41 -5.10 -12.10 4.61
C ASP A 41 -5.85 -12.80 5.75
N GLY A 42 -6.53 -13.89 5.41
CA GLY A 42 -7.20 -14.76 6.38
C GLY A 42 -8.55 -14.23 6.89
N LEU A 43 -9.14 -13.24 6.22
CA LEU A 43 -10.54 -12.85 6.46
C LEU A 43 -11.49 -14.01 6.12
N THR A 44 -12.53 -14.16 6.93
CA THR A 44 -13.66 -15.04 6.62
C THR A 44 -14.50 -14.45 5.49
N LYS A 45 -15.30 -15.28 4.80
CA LYS A 45 -16.20 -14.81 3.73
C LYS A 45 -17.11 -13.66 4.16
N VAL A 46 -17.58 -13.67 5.41
CA VAL A 46 -18.41 -12.59 5.95
C VAL A 46 -17.60 -11.30 6.06
N GLN A 47 -16.38 -11.37 6.61
CA GLN A 47 -15.50 -10.20 6.75
C GLN A 47 -15.05 -9.65 5.39
N THR A 48 -14.75 -10.52 4.41
CA THR A 48 -14.49 -10.10 3.03
C THR A 48 -15.69 -9.38 2.43
N GLY A 49 -16.92 -9.88 2.66
CA GLY A 49 -18.14 -9.21 2.22
C GLY A 49 -18.31 -7.81 2.84
N LEU A 50 -17.99 -7.66 4.13
CA LEU A 50 -18.01 -6.36 4.83
C LEU A 50 -16.95 -5.40 4.27
N PHE A 51 -15.74 -5.90 4.01
CA PHE A 51 -14.67 -5.12 3.38
C PHE A 51 -15.11 -4.58 2.02
N LEU A 52 -15.65 -5.44 1.14
CA LEU A 52 -16.09 -5.04 -0.20
C LEU A 52 -17.28 -4.06 -0.16
N ALA A 53 -18.26 -4.29 0.71
CA ALA A 53 -19.39 -3.35 0.88
C ALA A 53 -18.92 -1.98 1.42
N GLY A 54 -17.96 -2.01 2.34
CA GLY A 54 -17.29 -0.82 2.84
C GLY A 54 -16.53 -0.08 1.75
N GLN A 55 -15.77 -0.80 0.91
CA GLN A 55 -15.00 -0.27 -0.21
C GLN A 55 -15.91 0.47 -1.22
N VAL A 56 -17.08 -0.08 -1.51
CA VAL A 56 -18.10 0.58 -2.36
C VAL A 56 -18.60 1.86 -1.70
N SER A 57 -18.93 1.82 -0.41
CA SER A 57 -19.41 3.00 0.33
C SER A 57 -18.34 4.10 0.38
N TYR A 58 -17.09 3.71 0.61
CA TYR A 58 -15.94 4.62 0.69
C TYR A 58 -15.73 5.44 -0.59
N GLN A 59 -16.10 4.87 -1.75
CA GLN A 59 -15.99 5.49 -3.07
C GLN A 59 -17.26 6.21 -3.52
N THR A 60 -18.42 5.86 -2.97
CA THR A 60 -19.70 6.41 -3.40
C THR A 60 -19.85 7.86 -2.92
N PRO A 61 -19.99 8.84 -3.83
CA PRO A 61 -20.28 10.22 -3.43
C PRO A 61 -21.70 10.36 -2.87
N PHE A 62 -21.83 11.09 -1.78
CA PHE A 62 -23.10 11.63 -1.31
C PHE A 62 -23.56 12.76 -2.26
N SER A 63 -24.87 12.84 -2.47
CA SER A 63 -25.55 13.93 -3.18
C SER A 63 -26.49 14.67 -2.23
N ASN A 64 -26.98 15.84 -2.65
CA ASN A 64 -27.97 16.59 -1.88
C ASN A 64 -29.22 15.73 -1.62
N GLU A 65 -29.63 14.90 -2.59
CA GLU A 65 -30.78 14.01 -2.46
C GLU A 65 -30.54 12.85 -1.49
N SER A 66 -29.29 12.46 -1.25
CA SER A 66 -28.93 11.43 -0.27
C SER A 66 -28.67 12.00 1.13
N GLY A 67 -28.95 13.29 1.36
CA GLY A 67 -28.74 13.94 2.65
C GLY A 67 -27.34 14.51 2.85
N LEU A 68 -26.73 15.10 1.83
CA LEU A 68 -25.51 15.88 2.04
C LEU A 68 -25.84 17.11 2.89
N GLY A 69 -25.20 17.24 4.06
CA GLY A 69 -25.38 18.35 4.98
C GLY A 69 -24.84 19.68 4.42
N PRO A 70 -25.10 20.81 5.11
CA PRO A 70 -24.86 22.15 4.59
C PRO A 70 -23.46 22.43 4.06
N VAL A 71 -22.45 21.93 4.77
CA VAL A 71 -21.02 22.24 4.58
C VAL A 71 -20.18 20.97 4.69
N MET A 72 -19.18 20.84 3.81
CA MET A 72 -18.32 19.66 3.70
C MET A 72 -16.98 20.02 3.05
N ASN A 73 -16.01 19.10 3.07
CA ASN A 73 -14.77 19.23 2.29
C ASN A 73 -14.78 18.39 1.01
N LYS A 74 -15.43 17.22 1.03
CA LYS A 74 -15.66 16.33 -0.13
C LYS A 74 -16.95 15.53 0.06
N SER A 75 -17.44 14.87 -0.99
CA SER A 75 -18.66 14.06 -0.94
C SER A 75 -18.41 12.56 -0.75
N ASN A 76 -17.16 12.09 -0.75
CA ASN A 76 -16.80 10.72 -0.39
C ASN A 76 -15.40 10.65 0.23
N CYS A 77 -15.11 9.53 0.89
CA CYS A 77 -13.80 9.28 1.51
C CYS A 77 -12.69 9.16 0.45
N ALA A 78 -12.98 8.47 -0.68
CA ALA A 78 -12.01 8.20 -1.74
C ALA A 78 -11.42 9.46 -2.37
N SER A 79 -12.13 10.59 -2.39
CA SER A 79 -11.58 11.86 -2.89
C SER A 79 -10.33 12.30 -2.12
N CYS A 80 -10.28 12.03 -0.82
CA CYS A 80 -9.16 12.39 0.06
C CYS A 80 -8.17 11.25 0.26
N HIS A 81 -8.58 9.99 0.05
CA HIS A 81 -7.80 8.79 0.35
C HIS A 81 -7.72 7.87 -0.88
N SER A 82 -7.00 8.32 -1.91
CA SER A 82 -7.01 7.73 -3.26
C SER A 82 -5.72 7.04 -3.68
N ASN A 83 -4.61 7.17 -2.93
CA ASN A 83 -3.31 6.63 -3.34
C ASN A 83 -2.76 5.57 -2.37
N PRO A 84 -3.06 4.28 -2.58
CA PRO A 84 -4.22 3.75 -3.32
C PRO A 84 -5.52 4.00 -2.51
N LEU A 85 -6.64 3.37 -2.86
CA LEU A 85 -7.89 3.55 -2.11
C LEU A 85 -7.72 3.23 -0.61
N GLY A 86 -8.05 4.20 0.25
CA GLY A 86 -7.82 4.13 1.70
C GLY A 86 -6.42 4.57 2.14
N GLY A 87 -5.52 4.82 1.20
CA GLY A 87 -4.18 5.37 1.37
C GLY A 87 -4.16 6.88 1.59
N TRP A 88 -3.01 7.49 1.30
CA TRP A 88 -2.82 8.93 1.45
C TRP A 88 -3.47 9.68 0.28
N GLY A 89 -3.61 11.00 0.39
CA GLY A 89 -4.07 11.83 -0.71
C GLY A 89 -3.41 13.20 -0.76
N SER A 90 -3.53 13.84 -1.92
CA SER A 90 -3.03 15.19 -2.17
C SER A 90 -4.03 16.29 -1.81
N ILE A 91 -5.25 15.92 -1.41
CA ILE A 91 -6.24 16.88 -0.92
C ILE A 91 -5.78 17.41 0.44
N SER A 92 -5.77 18.73 0.56
CA SER A 92 -5.55 19.43 1.82
C SER A 92 -6.86 20.01 2.36
N VAL A 93 -6.98 20.03 3.67
CA VAL A 93 -8.00 20.77 4.40
C VAL A 93 -7.40 22.03 5.02
N THR A 94 -8.19 23.09 5.14
CA THR A 94 -7.77 24.32 5.83
C THR A 94 -8.14 24.21 7.30
N ARG A 95 -7.14 24.36 8.17
CA ARG A 95 -7.34 24.50 9.62
C ARG A 95 -7.09 25.94 10.01
N PHE A 96 -7.83 26.42 11.00
CA PHE A 96 -7.69 27.78 11.49
C PHE A 96 -7.92 27.90 13.00
N GLY A 97 -7.51 29.03 13.56
CA GLY A 97 -7.78 29.43 14.93
C GLY A 97 -7.24 30.85 15.16
N ALA A 98 -7.32 31.33 16.39
CA ALA A 98 -6.74 32.61 16.80
C ALA A 98 -5.65 32.41 17.85
N ASP A 99 -4.75 33.38 17.94
CA ASP A 99 -3.81 33.54 19.05
C ASP A 99 -4.32 34.71 19.90
N ASP A 100 -4.59 34.45 21.18
CA ASP A 100 -4.83 35.50 22.17
C ASP A 100 -3.68 35.51 23.19
N LYS A 101 -2.65 36.30 22.87
CA LYS A 101 -1.47 36.54 23.73
C LYS A 101 -0.65 35.28 23.98
N GLY A 102 -0.45 34.48 22.93
CA GLY A 102 0.35 33.26 22.98
C GLY A 102 -0.43 32.00 23.39
N GLU A 103 -1.75 32.10 23.53
CA GLU A 103 -2.63 30.95 23.77
C GLU A 103 -3.50 30.71 22.52
N PHE A 104 -3.57 29.47 22.06
CA PHE A 104 -4.44 29.10 20.94
C PHE A 104 -5.93 29.16 21.33
N VAL A 105 -6.74 29.73 20.44
CA VAL A 105 -8.18 29.84 20.55
C VAL A 105 -8.84 29.14 19.36
N PRO A 106 -9.59 28.04 19.57
CA PRO A 106 -10.15 27.23 18.48
C PRO A 106 -11.32 27.86 17.72
N LEU A 107 -11.82 29.02 18.17
CA LEU A 107 -12.97 29.72 17.56
C LEU A 107 -14.24 28.84 17.44
N GLU A 108 -14.55 28.03 18.47
CA GLU A 108 -15.73 27.12 18.48
C GLU A 108 -17.06 27.81 18.12
N HIS A 109 -17.24 29.06 18.55
CA HIS A 109 -18.43 29.85 18.24
C HIS A 109 -18.55 30.26 16.76
N LEU A 110 -17.51 30.01 15.95
CA LEU A 110 -17.42 30.30 14.52
C LEU A 110 -17.21 29.02 13.69
N GLY A 111 -17.55 27.85 14.24
CA GLY A 111 -17.45 26.55 13.56
C GLY A 111 -16.24 25.70 13.97
N GLY A 112 -15.37 26.20 14.86
CA GLY A 112 -14.19 25.47 15.33
C GLY A 112 -13.02 25.55 14.35
N THR A 113 -12.09 24.60 14.43
CA THR A 113 -10.77 24.72 13.78
C THR A 113 -10.68 24.24 12.34
N LEU A 114 -11.78 23.77 11.74
CA LEU A 114 -11.81 23.21 10.39
C LEU A 114 -12.71 24.06 9.50
N LEU A 115 -12.20 24.48 8.35
CA LEU A 115 -13.05 25.04 7.30
C LEU A 115 -13.63 23.91 6.45
N GLN A 116 -14.95 23.90 6.27
CA GLN A 116 -15.60 23.12 5.23
C GLN A 116 -15.64 23.91 3.93
N SER A 117 -14.81 23.51 2.97
CA SER A 117 -14.53 24.30 1.75
C SER A 117 -15.63 24.25 0.68
N LEU A 118 -16.60 23.35 0.83
CA LEU A 118 -17.74 23.15 -0.06
C LEU A 118 -19.04 23.31 0.72
N SER A 119 -20.12 23.60 0.00
CA SER A 119 -21.46 23.77 0.55
C SER A 119 -22.51 23.35 -0.47
N ILE A 120 -23.67 22.87 0.00
CA ILE A 120 -24.79 22.46 -0.87
C ILE A 120 -25.39 23.62 -1.68
N SER A 121 -25.18 24.86 -1.23
CA SER A 121 -25.57 26.08 -1.93
C SER A 121 -24.66 27.24 -1.57
N ALA A 122 -24.53 28.24 -2.44
CA ALA A 122 -23.70 29.42 -2.17
C ALA A 122 -24.11 30.20 -0.92
N GLY A 123 -25.38 30.11 -0.52
CA GLY A 123 -25.88 30.74 0.71
C GLY A 123 -25.47 30.04 1.99
N CYS A 124 -24.93 28.82 1.90
CA CYS A 124 -24.48 27.96 3.01
C CYS A 124 -22.94 27.94 3.15
N ALA A 125 -22.21 28.63 2.28
CA ALA A 125 -20.76 28.55 2.20
C ALA A 125 -20.08 29.15 3.43
N GLU A 126 -19.04 28.47 3.91
CA GLU A 126 -18.17 28.99 4.95
C GLU A 126 -17.05 29.88 4.39
N SER A 127 -16.50 30.70 5.27
CA SER A 127 -15.24 31.40 5.04
C SER A 127 -14.35 31.31 6.27
N VAL A 128 -13.04 31.49 6.11
CA VAL A 128 -12.15 31.63 7.27
C VAL A 128 -12.55 32.88 8.05
N PRO A 129 -12.86 32.79 9.36
CA PRO A 129 -13.27 33.94 10.14
C PRO A 129 -12.22 35.05 10.17
N ALA A 130 -12.66 36.31 10.27
CA ALA A 130 -11.76 37.47 10.29
C ALA A 130 -10.87 37.51 11.55
N GLU A 131 -11.32 36.84 12.61
CA GLU A 131 -10.63 36.64 13.88
C GLU A 131 -9.49 35.63 13.79
N ALA A 132 -9.44 34.80 12.75
CA ALA A 132 -8.41 33.79 12.60
C ALA A 132 -7.04 34.44 12.35
N THR A 133 -6.08 34.13 13.20
CA THR A 133 -4.68 34.57 13.07
C THR A 133 -3.72 33.43 12.77
N VAL A 134 -4.17 32.18 12.97
CA VAL A 134 -3.48 30.96 12.57
C VAL A 134 -4.29 30.31 11.45
N ILE A 135 -3.69 30.13 10.28
CA ILE A 135 -4.31 29.50 9.12
C ILE A 135 -3.28 28.59 8.48
N ILE A 136 -3.57 27.29 8.42
CA ILE A 136 -2.65 26.28 7.91
C ILE A 136 -3.38 25.24 7.08
N THR A 137 -2.64 24.48 6.28
CA THR A 137 -3.18 23.34 5.54
C THR A 137 -2.67 22.03 6.13
N ARG A 138 -3.56 21.02 6.18
CA ARG A 138 -3.19 19.64 6.49
C ARG A 138 -3.57 18.74 5.32
N LEU A 139 -2.63 17.91 4.86
CA LEU A 139 -2.87 16.86 3.88
C LEU A 139 -3.60 15.67 4.49
N SER A 140 -4.38 14.98 3.68
CA SER A 140 -5.01 13.71 4.06
C SER A 140 -3.95 12.65 4.35
N ASN A 141 -4.02 12.06 5.55
CA ASN A 141 -3.17 10.94 5.95
C ASN A 141 -3.72 9.61 5.41
N ALA A 142 -2.93 8.54 5.47
CA ALA A 142 -3.40 7.21 5.09
C ALA A 142 -4.31 6.60 6.17
N SER A 143 -5.36 5.88 5.74
CA SER A 143 -6.24 5.08 6.61
C SER A 143 -6.04 3.56 6.48
N MET A 144 -4.90 3.14 5.91
CA MET A 144 -4.56 1.74 5.68
C MET A 144 -4.22 1.02 7.00
N ALA A 145 -4.58 -0.27 7.09
CA ALA A 145 -4.30 -1.14 8.23
C ALA A 145 -4.75 -0.59 9.60
N TYR A 146 -5.77 0.27 9.61
CA TYR A 146 -6.29 0.86 10.83
C TYR A 146 -6.80 -0.18 11.84
N GLY A 147 -7.35 -1.31 11.37
CA GLY A 147 -7.75 -2.40 12.27
C GLY A 147 -6.58 -3.06 13.01
N LEU A 148 -5.43 -3.19 12.34
CA LEU A 148 -4.19 -3.70 12.97
C LEU A 148 -3.65 -2.70 13.99
N ILE A 149 -3.67 -1.39 13.67
CA ILE A 149 -3.22 -0.32 14.57
C ILE A 149 -4.14 -0.18 15.79
N GLU A 150 -5.46 -0.21 15.62
CA GLU A 150 -6.44 -0.18 16.73
C GLU A 150 -6.24 -1.36 17.70
N ALA A 151 -5.82 -2.51 17.18
CA ALA A 151 -5.60 -3.72 17.94
C ALA A 151 -4.30 -3.72 18.77
N ILE A 152 -3.41 -2.72 18.63
CA ILE A 152 -2.25 -2.56 19.51
C ILE A 152 -2.77 -2.24 20.94
N PRO A 153 -2.32 -2.95 21.99
CA PRO A 153 -2.72 -2.64 23.36
C PRO A 153 -2.32 -1.22 23.78
N ASP A 154 -3.22 -0.47 24.41
CA ASP A 154 -2.96 0.91 24.85
C ASP A 154 -1.77 0.99 25.81
N ALA A 155 -1.63 0.00 26.69
CA ALA A 155 -0.50 -0.12 27.61
C ALA A 155 0.84 -0.34 26.90
N ALA A 156 0.84 -0.94 25.71
CA ALA A 156 2.05 -1.12 24.91
C ALA A 156 2.50 0.22 24.32
N ILE A 157 1.57 1.03 23.80
CA ILE A 157 1.87 2.40 23.33
C ILE A 157 2.37 3.24 24.50
N ALA A 158 1.68 3.20 25.64
CA ALA A 158 2.07 3.93 26.84
C ALA A 158 3.41 3.51 27.45
N ALA A 159 3.94 2.34 27.11
CA ALA A 159 5.26 1.90 27.57
C ALA A 159 6.41 2.69 26.93
N ASN A 160 6.17 3.36 25.80
CA ASN A 160 7.15 4.21 25.11
C ASN A 160 7.09 5.68 25.55
N ASN A 161 6.19 6.03 26.47
CA ASN A 161 5.96 7.39 26.93
C ASN A 161 7.15 7.90 27.78
N ASP A 162 7.82 8.96 27.32
CA ASP A 162 8.92 9.63 28.04
C ASP A 162 8.79 11.17 28.03
N PRO A 163 7.68 11.75 28.53
CA PRO A 163 7.39 13.19 28.43
C PRO A 163 8.36 14.10 29.18
N ASN A 164 9.25 13.53 30.01
CA ASN A 164 10.22 14.30 30.79
C ASN A 164 11.66 14.05 30.32
N ASP A 165 11.86 13.39 29.18
CA ASP A 165 13.17 13.01 28.63
C ASP A 165 14.08 12.41 29.72
N LEU A 166 13.57 11.40 30.44
CA LEU A 166 14.26 10.82 31.60
C LEU A 166 15.57 10.12 31.21
N ASN A 167 15.69 9.73 29.95
CA ASN A 167 16.89 9.10 29.40
C ASN A 167 17.90 10.13 28.82
N GLY A 168 17.52 11.41 28.71
CA GLY A 168 18.37 12.52 28.26
C GLY A 168 18.77 12.43 26.80
N ASP A 169 17.92 11.82 25.97
CA ASP A 169 18.20 11.53 24.57
C ASP A 169 17.58 12.55 23.59
N GLY A 170 16.89 13.56 24.15
CA GLY A 170 16.30 14.69 23.46
C GLY A 170 14.90 14.44 22.90
N ILE A 171 14.29 13.29 23.18
CA ILE A 171 12.96 12.89 22.73
C ILE A 171 12.02 12.88 23.95
N SER A 172 10.87 13.54 23.81
CA SER A 172 9.88 13.71 24.90
C SER A 172 8.51 13.16 24.53
N GLY A 173 8.49 12.07 23.75
CA GLY A 173 7.28 11.45 23.22
C GLY A 173 6.23 11.16 24.29
N ARG A 174 4.99 11.58 24.06
CA ARG A 174 3.89 11.35 25.00
C ARG A 174 2.61 10.83 24.38
N VAL A 175 1.85 10.07 25.15
CA VAL A 175 0.53 9.60 24.71
C VAL A 175 -0.48 10.74 24.76
N HIS A 176 -1.25 10.92 23.68
CA HIS A 176 -2.49 11.68 23.71
C HIS A 176 -3.63 10.75 24.17
N TRP A 177 -4.14 10.94 25.38
CA TRP A 177 -5.21 10.11 25.93
C TRP A 177 -6.58 10.68 25.55
N VAL A 178 -7.35 9.92 24.78
CA VAL A 178 -8.62 10.39 24.21
C VAL A 178 -9.77 9.46 24.54
N LEU A 179 -10.99 10.00 24.61
CA LEU A 179 -12.21 9.24 24.81
C LEU A 179 -12.82 8.90 23.44
N PRO A 180 -12.95 7.61 23.05
CA PRO A 180 -13.67 7.25 21.83
C PRO A 180 -15.13 7.71 21.88
N LEU A 181 -15.67 8.20 20.76
CA LEU A 181 -17.03 8.76 20.69
C LEU A 181 -18.11 7.72 21.01
N GLU A 182 -17.87 6.44 20.71
CA GLU A 182 -18.78 5.35 21.04
C GLU A 182 -18.77 4.95 22.53
N SER A 183 -17.89 5.56 23.34
CA SER A 183 -17.74 5.23 24.76
C SER A 183 -18.60 6.11 25.67
N SER A 184 -18.99 5.57 26.83
CA SER A 184 -19.56 6.38 27.92
C SER A 184 -18.55 7.45 28.38
N PRO A 185 -18.99 8.65 28.80
CA PRO A 185 -18.12 9.67 29.42
C PRO A 185 -17.30 9.20 30.61
N THR A 186 -17.68 8.06 31.24
CA THR A 186 -16.98 7.47 32.38
C THR A 186 -16.03 6.33 32.00
N SER A 187 -15.93 5.98 30.71
CA SER A 187 -15.01 4.96 30.24
C SER A 187 -13.55 5.42 30.42
N PRO A 188 -12.61 4.49 30.64
CA PRO A 188 -11.19 4.83 30.59
C PRO A 188 -10.81 5.45 29.24
N LEU A 189 -9.92 6.43 29.27
CA LEU A 189 -9.31 6.98 28.06
C LEU A 189 -8.49 5.90 27.35
N ARG A 190 -8.40 6.02 26.02
CA ARG A 190 -7.58 5.16 25.17
C ARG A 190 -6.40 5.95 24.61
N ALA A 191 -5.31 5.24 24.32
CA ALA A 191 -4.17 5.82 23.63
C ALA A 191 -4.56 6.18 22.20
N GLY A 192 -4.52 7.49 21.90
CA GLY A 192 -4.71 8.05 20.57
C GLY A 192 -3.68 7.54 19.58
N ARG A 193 -4.10 7.30 18.34
CA ARG A 193 -3.25 6.68 17.30
C ARG A 193 -3.61 7.04 15.86
N PHE A 194 -4.72 7.74 15.67
CA PHE A 194 -5.21 8.20 14.37
C PHE A 194 -5.29 9.73 14.33
N GLY A 195 -5.27 10.27 13.12
CA GLY A 195 -5.16 11.72 12.89
C GLY A 195 -3.71 12.23 12.96
N TRP A 196 -3.56 13.55 12.82
CA TRP A 196 -2.26 14.23 12.84
C TRP A 196 -1.73 14.46 14.26
N LYS A 197 -2.61 14.64 15.24
CA LYS A 197 -2.24 14.87 16.65
C LYS A 197 -2.76 13.76 17.56
N ALA A 198 -2.88 12.54 17.04
CA ALA A 198 -3.36 11.38 17.80
C ALA A 198 -4.75 11.59 18.46
N GLN A 199 -5.58 12.47 17.94
CA GLN A 199 -6.83 12.87 18.59
C GLN A 199 -7.95 11.80 18.50
N VAL A 200 -7.69 10.68 17.83
CA VAL A 200 -8.64 9.56 17.66
C VAL A 200 -7.97 8.22 18.02
N ALA A 201 -8.69 7.35 18.73
CA ALA A 201 -8.19 6.04 19.19
C ALA A 201 -8.84 4.81 18.54
N THR A 202 -10.02 4.92 17.94
CA THR A 202 -10.75 3.80 17.31
C THR A 202 -11.13 4.12 15.87
N VAL A 203 -11.21 3.09 15.03
CA VAL A 203 -11.58 3.18 13.61
C VAL A 203 -13.04 3.65 13.47
N LEU A 204 -13.91 3.24 14.40
CA LEU A 204 -15.31 3.69 14.40
C LEU A 204 -15.43 5.17 14.77
N THR A 205 -14.69 5.66 15.77
CA THR A 205 -14.59 7.10 16.06
C THR A 205 -14.05 7.84 14.84
N PHE A 206 -12.98 7.35 14.20
CA PHE A 206 -12.42 8.00 13.01
C PHE A 206 -13.47 8.11 11.90
N SER A 207 -14.18 7.02 11.63
CA SER A 207 -15.23 6.98 10.60
C SER A 207 -16.35 7.96 10.91
N GLY A 208 -16.86 7.99 12.15
CA GLY A 208 -17.95 8.89 12.54
C GLY A 208 -17.55 10.36 12.53
N ASP A 209 -16.37 10.68 13.07
CA ASP A 209 -15.85 12.05 13.13
C ASP A 209 -15.59 12.61 11.72
N ALA A 210 -14.87 11.88 10.88
CA ALA A 210 -14.58 12.31 9.51
C ALA A 210 -15.85 12.37 8.64
N THR A 211 -16.79 11.43 8.81
CA THR A 211 -18.06 11.44 8.06
C THR A 211 -18.84 12.72 8.33
N ARG A 212 -18.89 13.20 9.58
CA ARG A 212 -19.54 14.47 9.89
C ARG A 212 -18.69 15.66 9.46
N ASN A 213 -17.44 15.75 9.90
CA ASN A 213 -16.63 16.96 9.74
C ASN A 213 -16.09 17.18 8.32
N GLU A 214 -15.83 16.11 7.56
CA GLU A 214 -15.24 16.17 6.23
C GLU A 214 -16.27 15.92 5.11
N LEU A 215 -17.28 15.08 5.36
CA LEU A 215 -18.30 14.75 4.37
C LEU A 215 -19.64 15.46 4.60
N GLY A 216 -19.83 16.11 5.76
CA GLY A 216 -21.08 16.80 6.08
C GLY A 216 -22.25 15.85 6.25
N ILE A 217 -22.02 14.65 6.80
CA ILE A 217 -23.07 13.64 7.03
C ILE A 217 -23.14 13.35 8.53
N SER A 218 -24.25 13.70 9.17
CA SER A 218 -24.43 13.38 10.58
C SER A 218 -24.75 11.89 10.77
N ASN A 219 -24.44 11.36 11.95
CA ASN A 219 -24.46 9.91 12.19
C ASN A 219 -24.73 9.56 13.66
N ALA A 220 -24.83 8.26 13.94
CA ALA A 220 -25.17 7.78 15.29
C ALA A 220 -24.19 8.21 16.40
N LEU A 221 -22.94 8.59 16.07
CA LEU A 221 -21.97 9.11 17.05
C LEU A 221 -22.02 10.63 17.20
N ILE A 222 -22.28 11.35 16.09
CA ILE A 222 -22.40 12.81 16.04
C ILE A 222 -23.70 13.12 15.28
N PRO A 223 -24.85 13.20 15.97
CA PRO A 223 -26.17 13.13 15.35
C PRO A 223 -26.69 14.49 14.86
N THR A 224 -25.79 15.43 14.61
CA THR A 224 -26.16 16.77 14.14
C THR A 224 -25.11 17.28 13.15
N ASP A 225 -25.57 17.97 12.12
CA ASP A 225 -24.71 18.60 11.12
C ASP A 225 -23.80 19.71 11.67
N SER A 226 -22.81 20.09 10.85
CA SER A 226 -21.98 21.27 11.11
C SER A 226 -22.74 22.53 10.75
N ALA A 227 -22.87 23.46 11.71
CA ALA A 227 -23.42 24.77 11.44
C ALA A 227 -22.41 25.60 10.63
N PRO A 228 -22.77 26.14 9.45
CA PRO A 228 -21.87 26.96 8.65
C PRO A 228 -21.32 28.14 9.46
N ASN A 229 -19.99 28.22 9.62
CA ASN A 229 -19.32 29.20 10.49
C ASN A 229 -19.93 29.29 11.90
N GLY A 230 -20.46 28.20 12.45
CA GLY A 230 -21.11 28.17 13.76
C GLY A 230 -22.50 28.82 13.83
N ASP A 231 -23.07 29.30 12.72
CA ASP A 231 -24.36 29.98 12.69
C ASP A 231 -25.53 28.97 12.67
N MET A 232 -26.20 28.83 13.82
CA MET A 232 -27.35 27.95 13.98
C MET A 232 -28.60 28.39 13.20
N ALA A 233 -28.76 29.69 12.92
CA ALA A 233 -29.86 30.18 12.10
C ALA A 233 -29.63 29.83 10.63
N MET A 234 -28.37 29.92 10.19
CA MET A 234 -27.93 29.48 8.87
C MET A 234 -28.09 27.97 8.72
N LEU A 235 -27.66 27.19 9.72
CA LEU A 235 -27.89 25.74 9.78
C LEU A 235 -29.38 25.41 9.59
N ALA A 236 -30.27 26.01 10.37
CA ALA A 236 -31.71 25.76 10.25
C ALA A 236 -32.33 26.14 8.89
N SER A 237 -31.65 26.94 8.08
CA SER A 237 -32.08 27.30 6.72
C SER A 237 -31.44 26.44 5.62
N CYS A 238 -30.27 25.87 5.90
CA CYS A 238 -29.48 25.09 4.97
C CYS A 238 -29.67 23.59 5.13
N ASP A 239 -29.84 23.12 6.36
CA ASP A 239 -30.16 21.72 6.63
C ASP A 239 -31.63 21.47 6.29
N VAL A 240 -31.81 20.72 5.21
CA VAL A 240 -33.11 20.28 4.69
C VAL A 240 -33.31 18.78 4.85
N ALA A 241 -32.27 18.06 5.28
CA ALA A 241 -32.33 16.63 5.57
C ALA A 241 -32.78 16.43 7.01
N ALA A 242 -32.99 15.18 7.41
CA ALA A 242 -33.38 14.86 8.76
C ALA A 242 -32.23 14.13 9.44
N ASP A 243 -31.66 14.77 10.46
CA ASP A 243 -30.61 14.19 11.28
C ASP A 243 -31.09 12.92 12.05
N PRO A 244 -30.27 11.86 12.15
CA PRO A 244 -29.04 11.66 11.39
C PRO A 244 -29.29 11.18 9.96
N GLU A 245 -28.53 11.67 8.98
CA GLU A 245 -28.62 11.20 7.60
C GLU A 245 -28.06 9.78 7.44
N ASP A 246 -27.02 9.44 8.22
CA ASP A 246 -26.50 8.08 8.24
C ASP A 246 -27.45 7.11 8.96
N VAL A 247 -28.32 6.49 8.17
CA VAL A 247 -29.27 5.46 8.61
C VAL A 247 -28.88 4.06 8.12
N ALA A 248 -29.43 3.05 8.80
CA ALA A 248 -29.19 1.66 8.43
C ALA A 248 -29.78 1.32 7.04
N ASP A 249 -28.99 0.64 6.22
CA ASP A 249 -29.39 0.10 4.92
C ASP A 249 -30.27 -1.16 5.05
N ALA A 250 -30.60 -1.79 3.93
CA ALA A 250 -31.38 -3.03 3.89
C ALA A 250 -30.73 -4.21 4.63
N ASN A 251 -29.42 -4.16 4.88
CA ASN A 251 -28.67 -5.16 5.64
C ASN A 251 -28.51 -4.76 7.12
N GLY A 252 -29.11 -3.65 7.54
CA GLY A 252 -29.03 -3.14 8.91
C GLY A 252 -27.70 -2.44 9.22
N GLN A 253 -26.92 -2.03 8.21
CA GLN A 253 -25.64 -1.35 8.40
C GLN A 253 -25.75 0.12 8.07
N THR A 254 -25.16 0.97 8.92
CA THR A 254 -24.99 2.39 8.61
C THR A 254 -23.74 2.59 7.76
N PHE A 255 -23.63 3.73 7.08
CA PHE A 255 -22.45 4.16 6.33
C PHE A 255 -21.19 4.10 7.20
N ILE A 256 -21.20 4.67 8.40
CA ILE A 256 -20.00 4.67 9.26
C ILE A 256 -19.54 3.25 9.59
N GLN A 257 -20.46 2.28 9.74
CA GLN A 257 -20.12 0.88 9.99
C GLN A 257 -19.51 0.20 8.75
N ARG A 258 -20.01 0.52 7.55
CA ARG A 258 -19.47 0.01 6.29
C ARG A 258 -18.05 0.53 6.05
N VAL A 259 -17.83 1.84 6.15
CA VAL A 259 -16.48 2.40 5.96
C VAL A 259 -15.51 2.00 7.07
N THR A 260 -15.98 1.85 8.31
CA THR A 260 -15.19 1.26 9.41
C THR A 260 -14.71 -0.14 9.03
N SER A 261 -15.58 -0.97 8.43
CA SER A 261 -15.21 -2.33 8.03
C SER A 261 -14.14 -2.36 6.94
N PHE A 262 -14.24 -1.45 5.96
CA PHE A 262 -13.19 -1.29 4.94
C PHE A 262 -11.85 -0.93 5.60
N GLN A 263 -11.81 0.14 6.40
CA GLN A 263 -10.58 0.61 7.05
C GLN A 263 -10.00 -0.40 8.05
N ARG A 264 -10.87 -1.13 8.76
CA ARG A 264 -10.48 -2.20 9.70
C ARG A 264 -9.82 -3.38 8.98
N TYR A 265 -10.30 -3.71 7.79
CA TYR A 265 -9.86 -4.88 7.04
C TYR A 265 -8.91 -4.57 5.88
N LEU A 266 -8.53 -3.31 5.67
CA LEU A 266 -7.43 -2.94 4.78
C LEU A 266 -6.12 -3.57 5.26
N ALA A 267 -5.37 -4.17 4.34
CA ALA A 267 -4.08 -4.76 4.61
C ALA A 267 -3.02 -3.70 4.93
N GLN A 268 -1.94 -4.15 5.59
CA GLN A 268 -0.72 -3.36 5.65
C GLN A 268 -0.08 -3.35 4.25
N PRO A 269 0.42 -2.21 3.76
CA PRO A 269 1.18 -2.14 2.52
C PRO A 269 2.42 -3.06 2.56
N PRO A 270 2.85 -3.60 1.40
CA PRO A 270 3.98 -4.51 1.35
C PRO A 270 5.29 -3.78 1.66
N GLN A 271 6.30 -4.56 2.05
CA GLN A 271 7.69 -4.12 2.12
C GLN A 271 8.58 -5.13 1.42
N THR A 272 9.38 -4.68 0.45
CA THR A 272 10.27 -5.55 -0.33
C THR A 272 11.64 -4.89 -0.53
N PRO A 273 12.75 -5.52 -0.08
CA PRO A 273 12.82 -6.77 0.69
C PRO A 273 12.16 -6.69 2.07
N ARG A 274 11.64 -7.82 2.55
CA ARG A 274 10.82 -7.86 3.79
C ARG A 274 11.59 -7.42 5.03
N LEU A 275 12.88 -7.76 5.13
CA LEU A 275 13.75 -7.53 6.28
C LEU A 275 15.23 -7.50 5.85
N GLY A 276 16.10 -7.02 6.75
CA GLY A 276 17.54 -7.27 6.67
C GLY A 276 18.35 -6.25 5.87
N MET A 277 17.71 -5.20 5.36
CA MET A 277 18.41 -4.10 4.67
C MET A 277 19.35 -3.37 5.63
N THR A 278 20.57 -3.06 5.17
CA THR A 278 21.52 -2.25 5.96
C THR A 278 20.96 -0.86 6.24
N GLY A 279 20.13 -0.33 5.35
CA GLY A 279 19.43 0.95 5.54
C GLY A 279 18.60 1.02 6.82
N GLU A 280 17.96 -0.08 7.23
CA GLU A 280 17.21 -0.14 8.50
C GLU A 280 18.16 -0.07 9.71
N THR A 281 19.33 -0.69 9.62
CA THR A 281 20.35 -0.58 10.66
C THR A 281 20.85 0.85 10.80
N ILE A 282 21.07 1.53 9.67
CA ILE A 282 21.44 2.96 9.65
C ILE A 282 20.31 3.81 10.25
N PHE A 283 19.06 3.57 9.87
CA PHE A 283 17.87 4.23 10.42
C PHE A 283 17.84 4.19 11.94
N ASN A 284 18.13 3.01 12.52
CA ASN A 284 18.21 2.83 13.97
C ASN A 284 19.42 3.57 14.58
N ASN A 285 20.59 3.49 13.94
CA ASN A 285 21.82 4.07 14.46
C ASN A 285 21.81 5.61 14.48
N ILE A 286 21.12 6.25 13.53
CA ILE A 286 21.03 7.72 13.47
C ILE A 286 19.91 8.30 14.34
N GLY A 287 19.07 7.44 14.94
CA GLY A 287 18.04 7.83 15.91
C GLY A 287 16.63 8.01 15.34
N CYS A 288 16.36 7.66 14.08
CA CYS A 288 15.00 7.77 13.52
C CYS A 288 13.99 6.88 14.27
N ASN A 289 14.44 5.71 14.72
CA ASN A 289 13.64 4.72 15.42
C ASN A 289 13.17 5.13 16.82
N LYS A 290 13.69 6.25 17.35
CA LYS A 290 13.26 6.77 18.65
C LYS A 290 11.79 7.20 18.65
N CYS A 291 11.32 7.73 17.51
CA CYS A 291 9.90 8.03 17.27
C CYS A 291 9.29 7.01 16.29
N HIS A 292 10.01 6.65 15.24
CA HIS A 292 9.55 5.69 14.24
C HIS A 292 9.81 4.23 14.66
N VAL A 293 9.20 3.81 15.76
CA VAL A 293 9.37 2.47 16.34
C VAL A 293 8.91 1.40 15.35
N ALA A 294 9.84 0.51 14.99
CA ALA A 294 9.68 -0.39 13.86
C ALA A 294 8.48 -1.33 13.99
N GLN A 295 8.31 -2.00 15.13
CA GLN A 295 7.46 -3.19 15.24
C GLN A 295 6.52 -3.15 16.46
N TRP A 296 5.30 -3.66 16.27
CA TRP A 296 4.30 -3.86 17.30
C TRP A 296 3.67 -5.25 17.22
N SER A 297 3.06 -5.68 18.33
CA SER A 297 2.19 -6.85 18.37
C SER A 297 0.75 -6.43 18.67
N THR A 298 -0.18 -6.92 17.86
CA THR A 298 -1.61 -6.74 18.14
C THR A 298 -2.04 -7.62 19.31
N ALA A 299 -3.09 -7.20 20.00
CA ALA A 299 -3.64 -7.92 21.13
C ALA A 299 -4.06 -9.36 20.74
N ASN A 300 -4.00 -10.27 21.70
CA ASN A 300 -4.55 -11.62 21.57
C ASN A 300 -5.79 -11.74 22.48
N MET A 301 -6.94 -11.32 21.96
CA MET A 301 -8.20 -11.24 22.70
C MET A 301 -9.28 -12.13 22.06
N PRO A 302 -10.13 -12.84 22.83
CA PRO A 302 -11.10 -13.78 22.28
C PRO A 302 -12.14 -13.20 21.30
N LYS A 303 -12.39 -11.88 21.35
CA LYS A 303 -13.35 -11.19 20.49
C LYS A 303 -12.72 -10.53 19.27
N LEU A 304 -11.39 -10.54 19.16
CA LEU A 304 -10.69 -9.96 18.04
C LEU A 304 -10.62 -10.96 16.89
N GLU A 305 -10.83 -10.48 15.66
CA GLU A 305 -10.82 -11.28 14.46
C GLU A 305 -9.46 -11.97 14.27
N SER A 306 -9.46 -13.24 13.84
CA SER A 306 -8.20 -14.00 13.66
C SER A 306 -7.23 -13.39 12.64
N ALA A 307 -7.75 -12.61 11.68
CA ALA A 307 -6.95 -11.86 10.71
C ALA A 307 -6.21 -10.67 11.36
N ILE A 308 -6.64 -10.19 12.52
CA ILE A 308 -6.09 -9.02 13.23
C ILE A 308 -5.41 -9.44 14.54
N SER A 309 -5.88 -10.50 15.19
CA SER A 309 -5.40 -10.97 16.49
C SER A 309 -4.03 -11.63 16.42
N ASN A 310 -3.17 -11.33 17.40
CA ASN A 310 -1.83 -11.90 17.57
C ASN A 310 -0.97 -11.80 16.29
N LYS A 311 -0.92 -10.59 15.72
CA LYS A 311 -0.13 -10.25 14.53
C LYS A 311 1.07 -9.41 14.93
N THR A 312 2.20 -9.68 14.29
CA THR A 312 3.36 -8.79 14.32
C THR A 312 3.27 -7.87 13.12
N ILE A 313 3.28 -6.57 13.36
CA ILE A 313 3.14 -5.53 12.33
C ILE A 313 4.30 -4.55 12.43
N ARG A 314 4.68 -3.92 11.32
CA ARG A 314 5.84 -3.03 11.26
C ARG A 314 5.50 -1.61 10.74
N PRO A 315 4.76 -0.79 11.50
CA PRO A 315 4.30 0.52 11.04
C PRO A 315 5.37 1.62 11.07
N TYR A 316 6.51 1.40 11.75
CA TYR A 316 7.55 2.43 11.97
C TYR A 316 6.98 3.73 12.56
N SER A 317 6.29 3.59 13.69
CA SER A 317 5.63 4.67 14.43
C SER A 317 5.40 4.22 15.85
N ASP A 318 5.65 5.10 16.81
CA ASP A 318 5.28 4.91 18.21
C ASP A 318 3.87 5.41 18.56
N PHE A 319 3.23 6.11 17.62
CA PHE A 319 1.93 6.78 17.77
C PHE A 319 1.89 7.88 18.85
N LEU A 320 3.04 8.32 19.35
CA LEU A 320 3.15 9.36 20.36
C LEU A 320 3.18 10.76 19.72
N LEU A 321 2.83 11.76 20.51
CA LEU A 321 3.04 13.17 20.20
C LEU A 321 4.49 13.55 20.46
N HIS A 322 5.09 14.27 19.52
CA HIS A 322 6.45 14.83 19.61
C HIS A 322 6.45 16.29 19.20
N ASP A 323 7.27 17.11 19.86
CA ASP A 323 7.51 18.49 19.47
C ASP A 323 8.29 18.54 18.14
N MET A 324 7.64 19.05 17.09
CA MET A 324 8.22 19.19 15.75
C MET A 324 8.91 20.54 15.53
N GLY A 325 9.00 21.40 16.56
CA GLY A 325 9.60 22.72 16.47
C GLY A 325 8.95 23.58 15.39
N LEU A 326 9.75 24.08 14.44
CA LEU A 326 9.22 24.89 13.33
C LEU A 326 8.39 24.10 12.32
N LEU A 327 8.36 22.77 12.41
CA LEU A 327 7.46 21.91 11.66
C LEU A 327 6.11 21.72 12.39
N GLY A 328 5.89 22.40 13.52
CA GLY A 328 4.57 22.62 14.12
C GLY A 328 3.62 23.38 13.19
N ASP A 329 2.33 23.33 13.48
CA ASP A 329 1.29 23.97 12.64
C ASP A 329 0.51 25.08 13.33
N GLY A 330 0.82 25.39 14.59
CA GLY A 330 0.15 26.46 15.32
C GLY A 330 -1.23 26.09 15.86
N ILE A 331 -1.71 24.86 15.63
CA ILE A 331 -3.05 24.42 16.00
C ILE A 331 -2.98 23.51 17.22
N GLN A 332 -3.67 23.88 18.31
CA GLN A 332 -3.89 22.98 19.44
C GLN A 332 -5.04 22.00 19.13
N ASP A 333 -4.95 20.76 19.60
CA ASP A 333 -6.03 19.76 19.49
C ASP A 333 -6.13 18.98 20.80
N GLY A 334 -7.13 19.28 21.62
CA GLY A 334 -7.22 18.76 22.98
C GLY A 334 -6.02 19.20 23.83
N ASP A 335 -5.27 18.23 24.36
CA ASP A 335 -4.04 18.51 25.11
C ASP A 335 -2.78 18.53 24.22
N ALA A 336 -2.88 18.22 22.92
CA ALA A 336 -1.78 18.33 21.97
C ALA A 336 -1.48 19.80 21.65
N THR A 337 -0.25 20.23 21.91
CA THR A 337 0.19 21.62 21.70
C THR A 337 0.30 21.97 20.22
N GLU A 338 0.52 23.25 19.95
CA GLU A 338 0.68 23.86 18.63
C GLU A 338 1.86 23.29 17.83
N GLN A 339 2.88 22.77 18.51
CA GLN A 339 4.10 22.23 17.90
C GLN A 339 4.08 20.70 17.80
N GLU A 340 3.18 20.04 18.51
CA GLU A 340 3.19 18.58 18.59
C GLU A 340 2.48 17.92 17.42
N PHE A 341 3.07 16.83 16.93
CA PHE A 341 2.44 15.92 15.98
C PHE A 341 2.64 14.49 16.40
N ARG A 342 1.66 13.65 16.03
CA ARG A 342 1.81 12.21 16.12
C ARG A 342 2.83 11.74 15.09
N THR A 343 3.76 10.86 15.47
CA THR A 343 4.62 10.17 14.50
C THR A 343 3.78 9.37 13.49
N PRO A 344 3.69 9.74 12.19
CA PRO A 344 2.92 8.98 11.21
C PRO A 344 3.58 7.63 10.91
N VAL A 345 2.78 6.65 10.49
CA VAL A 345 3.34 5.37 10.00
C VAL A 345 4.14 5.60 8.72
N LEU A 346 5.22 4.86 8.52
CA LEU A 346 6.01 4.91 7.28
C LEU A 346 5.58 3.88 6.24
N TRP A 347 4.45 3.20 6.47
CA TRP A 347 3.85 2.32 5.47
C TRP A 347 3.51 3.08 4.18
N ASN A 348 3.84 2.45 3.05
CA ASN A 348 3.64 3.01 1.72
C ASN A 348 4.32 4.39 1.51
N LEU A 349 5.45 4.62 2.17
CA LEU A 349 6.21 5.85 2.02
C LEU A 349 6.72 6.05 0.59
N ARG A 350 7.08 4.96 -0.10
CA ARG A 350 7.55 4.95 -1.49
C ARG A 350 6.67 5.78 -2.42
N THR A 351 5.35 5.60 -2.31
CA THR A 351 4.40 6.28 -3.20
C THR A 351 4.01 7.68 -2.70
N ARG A 352 4.33 8.04 -1.45
CA ARG A 352 3.83 9.28 -0.81
C ARG A 352 4.37 10.54 -1.49
N ASP A 353 3.47 11.29 -2.13
CA ASP A 353 3.74 12.62 -2.70
C ASP A 353 2.47 13.50 -2.69
N PRO A 354 2.34 14.49 -1.78
CA PRO A 354 3.42 15.10 -0.99
C PRO A 354 3.71 14.43 0.37
N MET A 355 4.87 14.71 0.94
CA MET A 355 5.28 14.32 2.30
C MET A 355 5.08 15.45 3.33
N LEU A 356 5.14 15.08 4.62
CA LEU A 356 4.84 15.94 5.79
C LEU A 356 3.35 16.32 5.90
N HIS A 357 2.96 17.01 6.97
CA HIS A 357 1.56 17.33 7.26
C HIS A 357 1.01 18.41 6.32
N ASN A 358 1.84 19.32 5.83
CA ASN A 358 1.47 20.45 4.98
C ASN A 358 1.90 20.29 3.51
N GLY A 359 2.57 19.19 3.17
CA GLY A 359 3.00 18.90 1.80
C GLY A 359 4.23 19.65 1.31
N GLN A 360 5.02 20.26 2.20
CA GLN A 360 6.18 21.07 1.82
C GLN A 360 7.35 20.27 1.19
N ALA A 361 7.34 18.94 1.29
CA ALA A 361 8.25 18.06 0.56
C ALA A 361 7.48 17.33 -0.54
N SER A 362 7.56 17.81 -1.78
CA SER A 362 6.71 17.39 -2.90
C SER A 362 7.45 17.27 -4.23
N GLY A 363 6.94 16.42 -5.11
CA GLY A 363 7.47 16.20 -6.46
C GLY A 363 8.84 15.53 -6.50
N GLY A 364 9.46 15.53 -7.69
CA GLY A 364 10.81 15.02 -7.93
C GLY A 364 10.96 13.50 -7.74
N LEU A 365 12.22 13.05 -7.71
CA LEU A 365 12.55 11.66 -7.39
C LEU A 365 12.24 11.37 -5.92
N PHE A 366 11.89 10.12 -5.60
CA PHE A 366 11.65 9.69 -4.22
C PHE A 366 12.81 10.08 -3.28
N ALA A 367 14.05 9.84 -3.72
CA ALA A 367 15.26 10.15 -2.96
C ALA A 367 15.38 11.65 -2.58
N ASP A 368 15.03 12.55 -3.50
CA ASP A 368 15.06 14.00 -3.26
C ASP A 368 13.94 14.42 -2.30
N ARG A 369 12.73 13.88 -2.51
CA ARG A 369 11.56 14.17 -1.71
C ARG A 369 11.72 13.70 -0.25
N VAL A 370 12.19 12.46 -0.04
CA VAL A 370 12.42 11.93 1.30
C VAL A 370 13.59 12.65 1.99
N THR A 371 14.64 13.03 1.24
CA THR A 371 15.74 13.86 1.76
C THR A 371 15.22 15.21 2.24
N ALA A 372 14.36 15.87 1.46
CA ALA A 372 13.72 17.12 1.88
C ALA A 372 12.89 16.93 3.15
N ALA A 373 12.06 15.88 3.20
CA ALA A 373 11.24 15.56 4.37
C ALA A 373 12.10 15.34 5.64
N ILE A 374 13.19 14.58 5.54
CA ILE A 374 14.12 14.37 6.66
C ILE A 374 14.75 15.70 7.11
N ASN A 375 15.18 16.55 6.18
CA ASN A 375 15.77 17.85 6.54
C ASN A 375 14.80 18.77 7.30
N PHE A 376 13.50 18.71 7.00
CA PHE A 376 12.48 19.48 7.72
C PHE A 376 12.28 19.05 9.17
N HIS A 377 12.73 17.86 9.58
CA HIS A 377 12.77 17.47 11.00
C HIS A 377 13.83 18.24 11.80
N GLY A 378 14.75 18.92 11.12
CA GLY A 378 15.96 19.58 11.67
C GLY A 378 15.75 20.76 12.63
N PRO A 379 14.85 21.73 12.38
CA PRO A 379 14.84 22.97 13.15
C PRO A 379 14.03 22.91 14.44
N TYR A 380 14.72 23.03 15.59
CA TYR A 380 14.14 23.33 16.92
C TYR A 380 13.15 22.31 17.51
N GLY A 381 13.01 21.11 16.92
CA GLY A 381 12.18 20.03 17.42
C GLY A 381 12.97 18.76 17.76
N GLU A 382 12.27 17.72 18.22
CA GLU A 382 12.83 16.43 18.65
C GLU A 382 13.55 15.68 17.52
N GLY A 383 13.12 15.88 16.27
CA GLY A 383 13.75 15.28 15.09
C GLY A 383 15.11 15.88 14.70
N ALA A 384 15.56 16.96 15.36
CA ALA A 384 16.72 17.74 14.96
C ALA A 384 18.02 16.93 14.90
N ALA A 385 18.25 16.10 15.93
CA ALA A 385 19.45 15.27 16.02
C ALA A 385 19.51 14.21 14.90
N SER A 386 18.40 13.54 14.62
CA SER A 386 18.30 12.52 13.56
C SER A 386 18.50 13.12 12.18
N ALA A 387 17.93 14.31 11.91
CA ALA A 387 18.16 15.04 10.67
C ALA A 387 19.63 15.46 10.49
N ALA A 388 20.28 15.93 11.56
CA ALA A 388 21.71 16.27 11.53
C ALA A 388 22.60 15.04 11.29
N ASN A 389 22.28 13.91 11.94
CA ASN A 389 22.99 12.64 11.75
C ASN A 389 22.83 12.13 10.31
N PHE A 390 21.64 12.23 9.72
CA PHE A 390 21.39 11.92 8.31
C PHE A 390 22.26 12.78 7.38
N ALA A 391 22.31 14.09 7.61
CA ALA A 391 23.14 15.00 6.81
C ALA A 391 24.64 14.67 6.91
N ALA A 392 25.08 14.12 8.04
CA ALA A 392 26.45 13.69 8.29
C ALA A 392 26.81 12.31 7.69
N LEU A 393 25.84 11.51 7.25
CA LEU A 393 26.10 10.23 6.58
C LEU A 393 26.89 10.46 5.28
N ASN A 394 27.82 9.55 5.01
CA ASN A 394 28.45 9.45 3.68
C ASN A 394 27.41 9.03 2.63
N THR A 395 27.74 9.25 1.35
CA THR A 395 26.81 8.98 0.24
C THR A 395 26.33 7.52 0.18
N SER A 396 27.19 6.55 0.48
CA SER A 396 26.82 5.13 0.47
C SER A 396 25.76 4.83 1.53
N ASP A 397 25.99 5.25 2.77
CA ASP A 397 25.06 4.99 3.88
C ASP A 397 23.74 5.75 3.69
N ARG A 398 23.81 6.97 3.13
CA ARG A 398 22.62 7.73 2.76
C ARG A 398 21.78 7.00 1.72
N ASN A 399 22.41 6.47 0.67
CA ASN A 399 21.70 5.72 -0.37
C ASN A 399 21.08 4.43 0.18
N LYS A 400 21.76 3.72 1.08
CA LYS A 400 21.21 2.52 1.74
C LYS A 400 20.00 2.86 2.60
N LEU A 401 20.05 3.94 3.36
CA LEU A 401 18.90 4.41 4.14
C LEU A 401 17.72 4.78 3.23
N ILE A 402 17.97 5.51 2.14
CA ILE A 402 16.93 5.87 1.17
C ILE A 402 16.35 4.61 0.52
N ALA A 403 17.17 3.64 0.14
CA ALA A 403 16.70 2.37 -0.41
C ALA A 403 15.81 1.60 0.58
N PHE A 404 16.17 1.60 1.87
CA PHE A 404 15.29 1.04 2.90
C PHE A 404 13.95 1.78 2.99
N LEU A 405 13.95 3.12 2.99
CA LEU A 405 12.70 3.89 2.98
C LEU A 405 11.89 3.67 1.70
N ASP A 406 12.55 3.43 0.57
CA ASP A 406 11.91 3.08 -0.71
C ASP A 406 11.34 1.66 -0.73
N SER A 407 11.85 0.75 0.10
CA SER A 407 11.26 -0.58 0.26
C SER A 407 9.87 -0.55 0.89
N LEU A 408 9.54 0.52 1.64
CA LEU A 408 8.28 0.67 2.38
C LEU A 408 7.13 1.02 1.43
N GLY A 409 6.40 0.01 0.97
CA GLY A 409 5.35 0.12 -0.05
C GLY A 409 5.72 -0.49 -1.39
N ARG A 410 6.90 -1.09 -1.53
CA ARG A 410 7.31 -1.76 -2.76
C ARG A 410 6.69 -3.16 -2.82
N GLU A 411 6.09 -3.50 -3.95
CA GLU A 411 5.54 -4.84 -4.18
C GLU A 411 6.64 -5.86 -4.44
N GLU A 412 6.30 -7.14 -4.30
CA GLU A 412 7.20 -8.23 -4.64
C GLU A 412 7.25 -8.39 -6.15
N PHE A 413 8.43 -8.55 -6.73
CA PHE A 413 8.67 -8.59 -8.19
C PHE A 413 8.50 -7.29 -8.97
N ASP A 414 8.12 -6.17 -8.35
CA ASP A 414 8.08 -4.85 -9.00
C ASP A 414 9.51 -4.25 -9.08
N PHE A 415 10.25 -4.62 -10.12
CA PHE A 415 11.68 -4.32 -10.27
C PHE A 415 11.93 -2.87 -10.68
N ASP A 416 11.14 -2.35 -11.62
CA ASP A 416 11.25 -0.97 -12.06
C ASP A 416 10.51 0.02 -11.14
N GLY A 417 9.62 -0.50 -10.30
CA GLY A 417 8.97 0.26 -9.25
C GLY A 417 7.77 1.07 -9.73
N ASP A 418 7.16 0.71 -10.86
CA ASP A 418 5.97 1.38 -11.41
C ASP A 418 4.65 0.90 -10.79
N GLY A 419 4.69 -0.21 -10.04
CA GLY A 419 3.54 -0.78 -9.35
C GLY A 419 2.74 -1.79 -10.19
N GLU A 420 3.26 -2.20 -11.33
CA GLU A 420 2.74 -3.30 -12.15
C GLU A 420 3.76 -4.46 -12.16
N ILE A 421 3.30 -5.69 -12.43
CA ILE A 421 4.15 -6.88 -12.49
C ILE A 421 3.98 -7.53 -13.85
N LEU A 422 4.89 -7.19 -14.77
CA LEU A 422 4.76 -7.45 -16.21
C LEU A 422 5.92 -8.30 -16.75
N LEU A 423 5.95 -8.51 -18.07
CA LEU A 423 7.02 -9.26 -18.74
C LEU A 423 8.39 -8.57 -18.60
N SER A 424 8.42 -7.24 -18.45
CA SER A 424 9.63 -6.48 -18.10
C SER A 424 10.23 -6.95 -16.76
N ASP A 425 9.39 -7.20 -15.76
CA ASP A 425 9.82 -7.73 -14.46
C ASP A 425 10.26 -9.18 -14.54
N LEU A 426 9.66 -9.97 -15.43
CA LEU A 426 10.12 -11.35 -15.71
C LEU A 426 11.54 -11.32 -16.29
N ALA A 427 11.83 -10.40 -17.22
CA ALA A 427 13.16 -10.23 -17.78
C ALA A 427 14.18 -9.82 -16.69
N ALA A 428 13.80 -8.88 -15.81
CA ALA A 428 14.62 -8.47 -14.68
C ALA A 428 14.88 -9.62 -13.68
N LEU A 429 13.84 -10.37 -13.34
CA LEU A 429 13.93 -11.57 -12.49
C LEU A 429 14.84 -12.63 -13.12
N SER A 430 14.73 -12.84 -14.43
CA SER A 430 15.53 -13.81 -15.18
C SER A 430 17.02 -13.46 -15.17
N ALA A 431 17.35 -12.16 -15.20
CA ALA A 431 18.72 -11.67 -15.11
C ALA A 431 19.35 -11.94 -13.72
N CYS A 432 18.54 -11.95 -12.65
CA CYS A 432 18.99 -12.19 -11.28
C CYS A 432 19.42 -13.64 -10.98
N ARG A 433 19.14 -14.60 -11.86
CA ARG A 433 19.55 -16.01 -11.68
C ARG A 433 21.05 -16.23 -11.65
N ALA A 434 21.82 -15.30 -12.24
CA ALA A 434 23.28 -15.41 -12.30
C ALA A 434 23.95 -15.11 -10.95
N ASP A 435 23.22 -14.54 -9.99
CA ASP A 435 23.77 -14.09 -8.72
C ASP A 435 23.78 -15.22 -7.69
N ALA A 436 24.97 -15.54 -7.17
CA ALA A 436 25.18 -16.68 -6.29
C ALA A 436 24.93 -16.39 -4.79
N SER A 437 24.64 -15.13 -4.43
CA SER A 437 24.40 -14.72 -3.03
C SER A 437 23.80 -13.30 -2.99
N ILE A 438 22.51 -13.20 -3.26
CA ILE A 438 21.73 -11.96 -3.20
C ILE A 438 21.59 -11.52 -1.74
N THR A 439 21.94 -10.27 -1.46
CA THR A 439 21.71 -9.63 -0.16
C THR A 439 20.50 -8.70 -0.20
N PRO A 440 19.84 -8.40 0.93
CA PRO A 440 18.70 -7.46 0.95
C PRO A 440 19.00 -6.03 0.45
N ASP A 441 20.26 -5.65 0.28
CA ASP A 441 20.63 -4.33 -0.26
C ASP A 441 20.80 -4.34 -1.80
N GLU A 442 20.70 -5.51 -2.45
CA GLU A 442 20.85 -5.66 -3.89
C GLU A 442 19.50 -5.63 -4.61
N ALA A 443 19.49 -5.14 -5.86
CA ALA A 443 18.26 -5.01 -6.65
C ALA A 443 17.52 -6.35 -6.83
N CYS A 444 18.27 -7.44 -6.97
CA CYS A 444 17.73 -8.79 -7.13
C CYS A 444 16.98 -9.32 -5.90
N ALA A 445 17.12 -8.68 -4.73
CA ALA A 445 16.38 -9.07 -3.54
C ALA A 445 14.86 -8.80 -3.65
N ILE A 446 14.44 -8.01 -4.65
CA ILE A 446 13.02 -7.83 -4.98
C ILE A 446 12.39 -9.14 -5.49
N GLY A 447 13.19 -9.98 -6.16
CA GLY A 447 12.79 -11.27 -6.70
C GLY A 447 13.13 -12.48 -5.83
N ASP A 448 14.01 -12.36 -4.84
CA ASP A 448 14.35 -13.42 -3.88
C ASP A 448 13.34 -13.42 -2.72
N ILE A 449 12.15 -13.99 -2.95
CA ILE A 449 11.00 -13.87 -2.03
C ILE A 449 11.15 -14.79 -0.82
N ASN A 450 11.83 -15.92 -0.99
CA ASN A 450 12.10 -16.84 0.11
C ASN A 450 13.31 -16.41 0.95
N ALA A 451 14.06 -15.40 0.50
CA ALA A 451 15.24 -14.80 1.11
C ALA A 451 16.35 -15.83 1.39
N ASP A 452 16.55 -16.79 0.48
CA ASP A 452 17.60 -17.80 0.56
C ASP A 452 18.92 -17.39 -0.13
N GLY A 453 18.92 -16.21 -0.76
CA GLY A 453 20.06 -15.61 -1.42
C GLY A 453 20.19 -15.99 -2.90
N VAL A 454 19.24 -16.71 -3.49
CA VAL A 454 19.29 -17.08 -4.91
C VAL A 454 17.92 -17.00 -5.58
N VAL A 455 17.81 -16.23 -6.66
CA VAL A 455 16.61 -16.24 -7.52
C VAL A 455 16.58 -17.54 -8.33
N ASN A 456 15.58 -18.37 -8.08
CA ASN A 456 15.44 -19.67 -8.72
C ASN A 456 13.98 -20.00 -9.06
N ILE A 457 13.71 -21.25 -9.42
CA ILE A 457 12.37 -21.71 -9.83
C ILE A 457 11.31 -21.53 -8.74
N VAL A 458 11.70 -21.54 -7.46
CA VAL A 458 10.80 -21.27 -6.33
C VAL A 458 10.27 -19.83 -6.42
N ASP A 459 11.14 -18.88 -6.73
CA ASP A 459 10.77 -17.48 -6.88
C ASP A 459 9.98 -17.22 -8.16
N ALA A 460 10.39 -17.85 -9.27
CA ALA A 460 9.64 -17.76 -10.52
C ALA A 460 8.20 -18.30 -10.36
N GLY A 461 8.00 -19.36 -9.59
CA GLY A 461 6.65 -19.84 -9.25
C GLY A 461 5.83 -18.85 -8.42
N MET A 462 6.48 -18.00 -7.62
CA MET A 462 5.83 -16.90 -6.91
C MET A 462 5.58 -15.69 -7.82
N PHE A 463 6.46 -15.43 -8.78
CA PHE A 463 6.26 -14.43 -9.82
C PHE A 463 5.00 -14.71 -10.62
N LEU A 464 4.77 -15.96 -11.05
CA LEU A 464 3.53 -16.32 -11.77
C LEU A 464 2.27 -15.99 -10.95
N GLN A 465 2.30 -16.17 -9.63
CA GLN A 465 1.17 -15.79 -8.78
C GLN A 465 0.99 -14.28 -8.71
N ALA A 466 2.07 -13.51 -8.79
CA ALA A 466 2.06 -12.07 -8.75
C ALA A 466 1.56 -11.51 -10.09
N ALA A 467 2.13 -11.95 -11.22
CA ALA A 467 1.70 -11.60 -12.56
C ALA A 467 0.24 -11.99 -12.85
N ALA A 468 -0.24 -13.13 -12.32
CA ALA A 468 -1.65 -13.50 -12.43
C ALA A 468 -2.59 -12.52 -11.72
N ARG A 469 -2.14 -11.81 -10.67
CA ARG A 469 -2.94 -10.75 -10.00
C ARG A 469 -3.11 -9.53 -10.89
N GLU A 470 -2.15 -9.29 -11.79
CA GLU A 470 -2.23 -8.26 -12.83
C GLU A 470 -3.00 -8.70 -14.07
N GLY A 471 -3.52 -9.93 -14.08
CA GLY A 471 -4.33 -10.46 -15.18
C GLY A 471 -3.52 -11.05 -16.33
N MET A 472 -2.22 -11.26 -16.15
CA MET A 472 -1.39 -12.01 -17.11
C MET A 472 -1.84 -13.47 -17.20
N ASP A 473 -1.88 -14.02 -18.41
CA ASP A 473 -2.05 -15.46 -18.59
C ASP A 473 -0.74 -16.18 -18.27
N VAL A 474 -0.70 -16.82 -17.10
CA VAL A 474 0.48 -17.56 -16.60
C VAL A 474 0.34 -19.07 -16.79
N THR A 475 -0.69 -19.50 -17.54
CA THR A 475 -1.04 -20.91 -17.71
C THR A 475 -0.68 -21.46 -19.09
N GLN A 476 -0.15 -20.61 -19.96
CA GLN A 476 0.23 -20.99 -21.31
C GLN A 476 1.39 -22.00 -21.28
N ASP A 477 1.25 -23.06 -22.05
CA ASP A 477 2.20 -24.15 -22.26
C ASP A 477 2.08 -24.53 -23.74
N CYS A 478 2.86 -23.84 -24.58
CA CYS A 478 2.71 -23.85 -26.03
C CYS A 478 3.11 -25.17 -26.67
N ASP A 479 4.10 -25.87 -26.14
CA ASP A 479 4.56 -27.17 -26.64
C ASP A 479 3.94 -28.37 -25.90
N ASN A 480 3.16 -28.10 -24.84
CA ASN A 480 2.48 -29.07 -23.99
C ASN A 480 3.45 -30.03 -23.28
N ASP A 481 4.66 -29.57 -22.93
CA ASP A 481 5.64 -30.36 -22.19
C ASP A 481 5.37 -30.42 -20.68
N GLY A 482 4.43 -29.59 -20.20
CA GLY A 482 4.02 -29.48 -18.80
C GLY A 482 4.73 -28.36 -18.03
N THR A 483 5.62 -27.61 -18.68
CA THR A 483 6.26 -26.38 -18.18
C THR A 483 5.57 -25.20 -18.83
N VAL A 484 5.16 -24.21 -18.04
CA VAL A 484 4.54 -23.01 -18.62
C VAL A 484 5.59 -22.12 -19.29
N ASP A 485 5.20 -21.46 -20.36
CA ASP A 485 6.02 -20.61 -21.23
C ASP A 485 6.90 -19.62 -20.44
N LEU A 486 6.30 -18.90 -19.48
CA LEU A 486 7.01 -17.91 -18.66
C LEU A 486 8.11 -18.55 -17.77
N ILE A 487 7.96 -19.82 -17.40
CA ILE A 487 9.00 -20.57 -16.66
C ILE A 487 10.12 -21.00 -17.59
N GLU A 488 9.82 -21.34 -18.85
CA GLU A 488 10.84 -21.64 -19.85
C GLU A 488 11.66 -20.39 -20.17
N ILE A 489 11.00 -19.25 -20.37
CA ILE A 489 11.63 -17.93 -20.55
C ILE A 489 12.47 -17.59 -19.32
N PHE A 490 11.89 -17.73 -18.13
CA PHE A 490 12.66 -17.59 -16.89
C PHE A 490 13.83 -18.55 -16.85
N ASN A 491 13.77 -19.74 -17.45
CA ASN A 491 14.88 -20.69 -17.53
C ASN A 491 15.86 -20.43 -18.68
N GLY A 492 15.61 -19.42 -19.52
CA GLY A 492 16.51 -18.97 -20.60
C GLY A 492 16.09 -19.41 -22.00
N ALA A 493 14.84 -19.83 -22.19
CA ALA A 493 14.25 -19.85 -23.53
C ALA A 493 14.27 -18.43 -24.13
N ALA A 494 14.45 -18.35 -25.44
CA ALA A 494 14.42 -17.08 -26.14
C ALA A 494 12.96 -16.62 -26.27
N ASP A 495 12.74 -15.32 -26.05
CA ASP A 495 11.47 -14.60 -26.24
C ASP A 495 11.87 -13.23 -26.82
N VAL A 496 12.23 -13.21 -28.11
CA VAL A 496 12.84 -12.02 -28.75
C VAL A 496 11.81 -10.92 -28.98
N ASP A 497 10.56 -11.28 -29.19
CA ASP A 497 9.46 -10.32 -29.38
C ASP A 497 8.76 -9.91 -28.07
N GLU A 498 9.25 -10.42 -26.93
CA GLU A 498 8.78 -10.13 -25.56
C GLU A 498 7.27 -10.36 -25.40
N ASN A 499 6.74 -11.39 -26.07
CA ASN A 499 5.32 -11.72 -26.07
C ASN A 499 4.93 -12.71 -24.96
N GLY A 500 5.92 -13.23 -24.21
CA GLY A 500 5.69 -14.18 -23.12
C GLY A 500 5.58 -15.64 -23.56
N VAL A 501 5.91 -15.96 -24.82
CA VAL A 501 5.91 -17.29 -25.42
C VAL A 501 7.32 -17.58 -25.96
N PRO A 502 7.95 -18.72 -25.61
CA PRO A 502 9.22 -19.10 -26.20
C PRO A 502 9.20 -19.09 -27.73
N ASP A 503 10.22 -18.51 -28.35
CA ASP A 503 10.39 -18.48 -29.82
C ASP A 503 10.39 -19.92 -30.39
N THR A 504 10.86 -20.90 -29.61
CA THR A 504 10.84 -22.33 -29.98
C THR A 504 9.43 -22.91 -30.17
N CYS A 505 8.42 -22.29 -29.58
CA CYS A 505 7.03 -22.70 -29.72
C CYS A 505 6.34 -22.12 -30.94
N ILE A 506 6.88 -21.05 -31.51
CA ILE A 506 6.37 -20.50 -32.75
C ILE A 506 7.05 -21.27 -33.88
N ALA A 507 6.34 -22.25 -34.43
CA ALA A 507 6.74 -22.84 -35.70
C ALA A 507 6.71 -21.72 -36.75
N CYS A 508 7.88 -21.18 -37.11
CA CYS A 508 8.02 -20.25 -38.21
C CYS A 508 7.87 -21.01 -39.52
N LEU A 509 6.64 -21.44 -39.84
CA LEU A 509 6.33 -22.25 -41.02
C LEU A 509 6.80 -21.57 -42.32
N GLY A 510 6.87 -20.23 -42.32
CA GLY A 510 7.39 -19.43 -43.42
C GLY A 510 8.90 -19.50 -43.61
N ASP A 511 9.68 -19.89 -42.59
CA ASP A 511 11.14 -20.04 -42.66
C ASP A 511 11.48 -21.47 -43.09
N MET A 512 11.53 -21.64 -44.41
CA MET A 512 11.71 -22.93 -45.05
C MET A 512 13.18 -23.36 -45.09
N ASN A 513 14.12 -22.44 -44.83
CA ASN A 513 15.55 -22.74 -44.82
C ASN A 513 16.16 -22.79 -43.40
N SER A 514 15.35 -22.49 -42.38
CA SER A 514 15.69 -22.48 -40.96
C SER A 514 16.81 -21.50 -40.61
N ASP A 515 16.84 -20.33 -41.26
CA ASP A 515 17.82 -19.27 -40.99
C ASP A 515 17.32 -18.20 -40.00
N GLY A 516 16.11 -18.36 -39.48
CA GLY A 516 15.45 -17.46 -38.53
C GLY A 516 14.83 -16.22 -39.19
N PHE A 517 14.73 -16.18 -40.52
CA PHE A 517 14.22 -15.02 -41.25
C PHE A 517 13.38 -15.43 -42.47
N VAL A 518 12.08 -15.14 -42.45
CA VAL A 518 11.21 -15.32 -43.62
C VAL A 518 11.49 -14.22 -44.64
N GLY A 519 12.18 -14.59 -45.72
CA GLY A 519 12.63 -13.66 -46.74
C GLY A 519 12.62 -14.22 -48.16
N GLY A 520 13.46 -13.62 -49.01
CA GLY A 520 13.54 -14.00 -50.42
C GLY A 520 14.04 -15.43 -50.64
N ALA A 521 14.79 -15.98 -49.68
CA ALA A 521 15.25 -17.36 -49.71
C ALA A 521 14.08 -18.36 -49.55
N ASP A 522 13.14 -18.04 -48.67
CA ASP A 522 11.96 -18.88 -48.39
C ASP A 522 10.93 -18.80 -49.49
N ILE A 523 10.72 -17.62 -50.10
CA ILE A 523 9.94 -17.53 -51.33
C ILE A 523 10.52 -18.46 -52.40
N ALA A 524 11.84 -18.45 -52.57
CA ALA A 524 12.48 -19.31 -53.56
C ALA A 524 12.29 -20.80 -53.22
N ALA A 525 12.39 -21.17 -51.93
CA ALA A 525 12.11 -22.52 -51.45
C ALA A 525 10.65 -22.94 -51.72
N LEU A 526 9.68 -22.09 -51.39
CA LEU A 526 8.25 -22.32 -51.60
C LEU A 526 7.90 -22.46 -53.08
N LEU A 527 8.43 -21.57 -53.94
CA LEU A 527 8.22 -21.64 -55.39
C LEU A 527 8.86 -22.88 -56.02
N ASN A 528 9.97 -23.39 -55.48
CA ASN A 528 10.57 -24.65 -55.95
C ASN A 528 9.74 -25.88 -55.57
N ALA A 529 8.94 -25.79 -54.50
CA ALA A 529 8.04 -26.85 -54.06
C ALA A 529 6.62 -26.74 -54.68
N TRP A 530 6.39 -25.81 -55.61
CA TRP A 530 5.07 -25.52 -56.15
C TRP A 530 4.35 -26.75 -56.71
N GLY A 531 3.09 -26.94 -56.30
CA GLY A 531 2.27 -28.09 -56.68
C GLY A 531 2.67 -29.42 -56.03
N THR A 532 3.52 -29.38 -54.99
CA THR A 532 3.88 -30.56 -54.17
C THR A 532 3.47 -30.32 -52.72
N ALA A 533 3.54 -31.32 -51.85
CA ALA A 533 3.33 -31.12 -50.42
C ALA A 533 4.54 -30.46 -49.71
N GLY A 534 5.64 -30.19 -50.43
CA GLY A 534 6.93 -29.78 -49.84
C GLY A 534 7.01 -28.34 -49.34
N GLY A 535 6.05 -27.48 -49.68
CA GLY A 535 5.91 -26.11 -49.17
C GLY A 535 4.45 -25.78 -48.81
N ASP A 536 3.69 -26.80 -48.43
CA ASP A 536 2.31 -26.67 -47.98
C ASP A 536 2.29 -26.09 -46.55
N LEU A 537 2.17 -24.77 -46.45
CA LEU A 537 2.13 -24.04 -45.18
C LEU A 537 0.72 -23.97 -44.61
N THR A 538 -0.30 -24.23 -45.44
CA THR A 538 -1.71 -24.15 -45.07
C THR A 538 -2.32 -25.50 -44.69
N GLY A 539 -1.60 -26.60 -44.93
CA GLY A 539 -1.98 -27.96 -44.59
C GLY A 539 -3.02 -28.57 -45.53
N ASP A 540 -3.19 -28.04 -46.75
CA ASP A 540 -4.20 -28.48 -47.72
C ASP A 540 -3.73 -29.63 -48.63
N GLY A 541 -2.47 -30.02 -48.48
CA GLY A 541 -1.79 -31.07 -49.23
C GLY A 541 -1.03 -30.59 -50.47
N ASN A 542 -1.05 -29.29 -50.81
CA ASN A 542 -0.35 -28.73 -51.99
C ASN A 542 0.19 -27.32 -51.77
N THR A 543 1.40 -27.04 -52.25
CA THR A 543 1.96 -25.70 -52.33
C THR A 543 1.36 -24.89 -53.47
N GLY A 544 0.72 -23.77 -53.13
CA GLY A 544 0.11 -22.86 -54.08
C GLY A 544 0.04 -21.41 -53.59
N GLY A 545 -0.92 -20.67 -54.14
CA GLY A 545 -1.05 -19.23 -53.86
C GLY A 545 -1.44 -18.92 -52.41
N ALA A 546 -2.11 -19.85 -51.73
CA ALA A 546 -2.46 -19.70 -50.32
C ALA A 546 -1.22 -19.79 -49.41
N ASP A 547 -0.30 -20.71 -49.70
CA ASP A 547 0.96 -20.87 -48.96
C ASP A 547 1.91 -19.70 -49.23
N LEU A 548 1.95 -19.18 -50.46
CA LEU A 548 2.70 -17.96 -50.76
C LEU A 548 2.16 -16.77 -49.97
N ALA A 549 0.83 -16.64 -49.83
CA ALA A 549 0.24 -15.59 -49.01
C ALA A 549 0.54 -15.80 -47.51
N ALA A 550 0.53 -17.04 -47.02
CA ALA A 550 0.92 -17.38 -45.65
C ALA A 550 2.38 -17.01 -45.36
N LEU A 551 3.30 -17.33 -46.28
CA LEU A 551 4.72 -16.98 -46.18
C LEU A 551 4.91 -15.46 -46.20
N LEU A 552 4.25 -14.74 -47.11
CA LEU A 552 4.34 -13.27 -47.18
C LEU A 552 3.75 -12.56 -45.96
N ASN A 553 2.73 -13.16 -45.33
CA ASN A 553 2.20 -12.64 -44.06
C ASN A 553 3.19 -12.82 -42.90
N ALA A 554 4.10 -13.79 -42.98
CA ALA A 554 5.14 -14.05 -41.99
C ALA A 554 6.48 -13.34 -42.31
N TRP A 555 6.51 -12.41 -43.28
CA TRP A 555 7.74 -11.78 -43.77
C TRP A 555 8.48 -10.99 -42.68
N GLY A 556 9.75 -11.32 -42.45
CA GLY A 556 10.58 -10.68 -41.44
C GLY A 556 11.38 -11.68 -40.62
N VAL A 557 11.91 -11.24 -39.49
CA VAL A 557 12.55 -12.12 -38.51
C VAL A 557 11.46 -13.06 -37.97
N CYS A 558 11.74 -14.36 -37.92
CA CYS A 558 10.87 -15.28 -37.19
C CYS A 558 10.81 -14.85 -35.73
N PRO A 559 9.62 -14.89 -35.09
CA PRO A 559 9.52 -14.76 -33.64
C PRO A 559 10.49 -15.71 -32.97
#